data_AF-A0AA43JS58-F1
#
_entry.id   AF-A0AA43JS58-F1
#
_cell.length_a   1.000
_cell.length_b   1.000
_cell.length_c   1.000
_cell.angle_alpha   90.00
_cell.angle_beta   90.00
_cell.angle_gamma   90.00
#
_symmetry.space_group_name_H-M   'P 1'
#
loop_
_entity.id
_entity.type
_entity.pdbx_description
1 polymer ?
#
loop_
_entity_poly.entity_id
_entity_poly.type
_entity_poly.pdbx_seq_one_letter_code
_entity_poly.pdbx_strand_id
1 'polypeptide(L)'
;MAENSETDSRGEGGTIFVPHDGDRAPRIAPSPLSRVILAILVILYTAWFTHHSLDRWSAMHTSLDFVHLDSAAYNTACGKFMFSNAKMINFWSEHISATLLVVSFFYLFSDSYWFIFFYQSASIGLAAIPLFILARHYLRDERMALLFAMGYLANGMIHKANLFDYHEYSHTGLFFFAALVAAIYGRWGWYAVFSVGILAVKEDGFVTLAGVGLYAAVACRAYRAAALTWLGLAAVAILEFGVVYPWLRQGEVYKYDSYYAWIGATTGDKISYVLGRPVEFISEALS
;
A
#
# COMPACT_ATOMS: atom_id res chain seq x y z
N MET A 1 -33.09 -53.89 -56.43
CA MET A 1 -33.87 -54.16 -55.19
C MET A 1 -33.39 -53.14 -54.16
N ALA A 2 -34.25 -52.14 -53.85
CA ALA A 2 -34.29 -51.15 -52.74
C ALA A 2 -32.95 -50.53 -52.26
N GLU A 3 -32.66 -49.23 -52.34
CA GLU A 3 -33.35 -47.97 -51.95
C GLU A 3 -33.43 -47.69 -50.43
N ASN A 4 -33.05 -46.45 -50.05
CA ASN A 4 -33.21 -45.70 -48.78
C ASN A 4 -32.24 -45.95 -47.60
N SER A 5 -31.78 -44.97 -46.82
CA SER A 5 -32.02 -43.51 -46.75
C SER A 5 -30.97 -42.83 -45.85
N GLU A 6 -30.77 -41.52 -46.04
CA GLU A 6 -30.04 -40.58 -45.17
C GLU A 6 -30.46 -40.61 -43.69
N THR A 7 -29.52 -40.32 -42.79
CA THR A 7 -29.75 -39.42 -41.64
C THR A 7 -28.48 -38.62 -41.34
N ASP A 8 -28.54 -37.33 -41.67
CA ASP A 8 -27.75 -36.23 -41.10
C ASP A 8 -28.11 -36.07 -39.61
N SER A 9 -27.11 -35.97 -38.74
CA SER A 9 -27.28 -35.40 -37.40
C SER A 9 -26.06 -34.58 -37.03
N ARG A 10 -26.13 -33.28 -37.34
CA ARG A 10 -25.37 -32.23 -36.68
C ARG A 10 -25.69 -32.23 -35.17
N GLY A 11 -24.64 -32.15 -34.36
CA GLY A 11 -24.70 -31.91 -32.93
C GLY A 11 -23.31 -31.55 -32.39
N GLU A 12 -23.00 -30.25 -32.46
CA GLU A 12 -22.36 -29.43 -31.41
C GLU A 12 -21.26 -30.11 -30.57
N GLY A 13 -20.00 -29.72 -30.67
CA GLY A 13 -19.54 -28.39 -30.26
C GLY A 13 -18.59 -28.54 -29.08
N GLY A 14 -17.33 -28.86 -29.36
CA GLY A 14 -16.29 -29.07 -28.36
C GLY A 14 -14.90 -28.97 -28.96
N THR A 15 -14.69 -28.03 -29.89
CA THR A 15 -13.34 -27.66 -30.32
C THR A 15 -12.64 -27.05 -29.12
N ILE A 16 -11.80 -27.85 -28.47
CA ILE A 16 -10.73 -27.38 -27.60
C ILE A 16 -10.00 -26.31 -28.40
N PHE A 17 -10.09 -25.05 -27.96
CA PHE A 17 -9.26 -23.98 -28.47
C PHE A 17 -7.83 -24.31 -28.05
N VAL A 18 -7.13 -25.05 -28.90
CA VAL A 18 -5.68 -25.17 -28.85
C VAL A 18 -5.17 -23.87 -29.46
N PRO A 19 -4.56 -22.95 -28.69
CA PRO A 19 -4.02 -21.74 -29.27
C PRO A 19 -3.01 -22.12 -30.34
N HIS A 20 -3.23 -21.68 -31.57
CA HIS A 20 -2.24 -21.79 -32.64
C HIS A 20 -0.95 -21.14 -32.13
N ASP A 21 0.18 -21.85 -32.24
CA ASP A 21 1.51 -21.45 -31.77
C ASP A 21 2.09 -20.17 -32.45
N GLY A 22 1.24 -19.40 -33.13
CA GLY A 22 1.56 -18.17 -33.88
C GLY A 22 1.35 -16.85 -33.12
N ASP A 23 0.68 -16.86 -31.95
CA ASP A 23 0.38 -15.65 -31.16
C ASP A 23 1.25 -15.53 -29.90
N ARG A 24 2.52 -15.91 -30.01
CA ARG A 24 3.49 -15.57 -28.94
C ARG A 24 3.73 -14.07 -29.00
N ALA A 25 3.03 -13.33 -28.14
CA ALA A 25 3.29 -11.91 -27.90
C ALA A 25 4.81 -11.66 -27.86
N PRO A 26 5.31 -10.62 -28.55
CA PRO A 26 6.74 -10.42 -28.73
C PRO A 26 7.47 -10.49 -27.39
N ARG A 27 8.52 -11.31 -27.32
CA ARG A 27 9.34 -11.43 -26.12
C ARG A 27 9.95 -10.07 -25.83
N ILE A 28 9.66 -9.52 -24.65
CA ILE A 28 10.23 -8.26 -24.18
C ILE A 28 11.75 -8.45 -24.09
N ALA A 29 12.50 -7.81 -24.98
CA ALA A 29 13.95 -7.90 -24.99
C ALA A 29 14.50 -7.36 -23.66
N PRO A 30 15.28 -8.16 -22.90
CA PRO A 30 15.86 -7.69 -21.65
C PRO A 30 16.84 -6.54 -21.93
N SER A 31 16.73 -5.46 -21.16
CA SER A 31 17.67 -4.33 -21.22
C SER A 31 18.48 -4.25 -19.92
N PRO A 32 19.67 -4.89 -19.85
CA PRO A 32 20.49 -4.84 -18.62
C PRO A 32 20.85 -3.40 -18.25
N LEU A 33 21.07 -2.55 -19.25
CA LEU A 33 21.31 -1.12 -19.05
C LEU A 33 20.14 -0.43 -18.31
N SER A 34 18.89 -0.70 -18.69
CA SER A 34 17.72 -0.10 -18.04
C SER A 34 17.64 -0.46 -16.55
N ARG A 35 17.98 -1.70 -16.21
CA ARG A 35 17.98 -2.18 -14.81
C ARG A 35 19.11 -1.59 -14.00
N VAL A 36 20.30 -1.46 -14.60
CA VAL A 36 21.44 -0.79 -13.96
C VAL A 36 21.13 0.68 -13.71
N ILE A 37 20.56 1.39 -14.69
CA ILE A 37 20.12 2.78 -14.52
C ILE A 37 19.09 2.88 -13.40
N LEU A 38 18.07 2.01 -13.39
CA LEU A 38 17.08 2.00 -12.32
C LEU A 38 17.73 1.79 -10.95
N ALA A 39 18.63 0.81 -10.80
CA ALA A 39 19.30 0.55 -9.53
C ALA A 39 20.11 1.76 -9.06
N ILE A 40 20.86 2.40 -9.97
CA ILE A 40 21.60 3.64 -9.67
C ILE A 40 20.64 4.74 -9.22
N LEU A 41 19.52 4.96 -9.93
CA LEU A 41 18.55 5.98 -9.57
C LEU A 41 17.92 5.73 -8.19
N VAL A 42 17.61 4.48 -7.84
CA VAL A 42 17.10 4.12 -6.52
C VAL A 42 18.12 4.42 -5.42
N ILE A 43 19.39 4.07 -5.64
CA ILE A 43 20.47 4.34 -4.67
C ILE A 43 20.68 5.85 -4.52
N LEU A 44 20.77 6.58 -5.63
CA LEU A 44 20.95 8.04 -5.64
C LEU A 44 19.77 8.76 -4.98
N TYR A 45 18.53 8.36 -5.29
CA TYR A 45 17.33 8.89 -4.65
C TYR A 45 17.40 8.67 -3.13
N THR A 46 17.65 7.43 -2.72
CA THR A 46 17.70 7.07 -1.30
C THR A 46 18.76 7.89 -0.57
N ALA A 47 19.98 7.95 -1.11
CA ALA A 47 21.09 8.70 -0.52
C ALA A 47 20.80 10.21 -0.44
N TRP A 48 20.34 10.81 -1.54
CA TRP A 48 20.04 12.24 -1.62
C TRP A 48 18.96 12.65 -0.63
N PHE A 49 17.83 11.94 -0.59
CA PHE A 49 16.72 12.30 0.28
C PHE A 49 16.99 11.99 1.75
N THR A 50 17.75 10.93 2.04
CA THR A 50 18.22 10.68 3.41
C THR A 50 19.09 11.84 3.88
N HIS A 51 20.08 12.25 3.07
CA HIS A 51 20.98 13.35 3.41
C HIS A 51 20.24 14.66 3.68
N HIS A 52 19.33 15.06 2.79
CA HIS A 52 18.62 16.33 2.98
C HIS A 52 17.51 16.28 4.04
N SER A 53 16.96 15.11 4.34
CA SER A 53 16.08 14.95 5.50
C SER A 53 16.88 15.13 6.80
N LEU A 54 18.11 14.62 6.86
CA LEU A 54 19.03 14.85 7.97
C LEU A 54 19.42 16.32 8.12
N ASP A 55 19.72 17.01 7.02
CA ASP A 55 20.01 18.45 7.05
C ASP A 55 18.83 19.23 7.64
N ARG A 56 17.61 18.93 7.19
CA ARG A 56 16.38 19.57 7.70
C ARG A 56 16.16 19.29 9.17
N TRP A 57 16.35 18.05 9.61
CA TRP A 57 16.28 17.68 11.01
C TRP A 57 17.32 18.45 11.84
N SER A 58 18.57 18.54 11.36
CA SER A 58 19.65 19.28 12.04
C SER A 58 19.40 20.80 12.12
N ALA A 59 18.66 21.34 11.15
CA ALA A 59 18.21 22.72 11.13
C ALA A 59 16.95 22.95 11.99
N MET A 60 16.46 21.94 12.72
CA MET A 60 15.24 21.96 13.53
C MET A 60 13.97 22.27 12.70
N HIS A 61 13.99 21.97 11.40
CA HIS A 61 12.83 22.12 10.51
C HIS A 61 11.95 20.86 10.55
N THR A 62 11.44 20.53 11.73
CA THR A 62 10.64 19.33 11.98
C THR A 62 9.28 19.65 12.62
N SER A 63 8.32 18.79 12.35
CA SER A 63 6.94 18.87 12.80
C SER A 63 6.73 18.17 14.15
N LEU A 64 5.65 18.54 14.83
CA LEU A 64 5.23 17.86 16.06
C LEU A 64 4.85 16.39 15.77
N ASP A 65 4.30 16.10 14.59
CA ASP A 65 3.91 14.76 14.17
C ASP A 65 5.13 13.83 14.05
N PHE A 66 6.25 14.33 13.51
CA PHE A 66 7.50 13.60 13.51
C PHE A 66 7.97 13.25 14.93
N VAL A 67 7.99 14.23 15.85
CA VAL A 67 8.40 14.00 17.24
C VAL A 67 7.47 13.01 17.93
N HIS A 68 6.19 13.02 17.57
CA HIS A 68 5.21 12.06 18.07
C HIS A 68 5.56 10.61 17.69
N LEU A 69 5.84 10.37 16.41
CA LEU A 69 6.27 9.08 15.84
C LEU A 69 7.63 8.62 16.37
N ASP A 70 8.64 9.48 16.30
CA ASP A 70 10.02 9.13 16.63
C ASP A 70 10.15 8.79 18.12
N SER A 71 9.56 9.59 19.01
CA SER A 71 9.56 9.30 20.45
C SER A 71 8.80 8.01 20.78
N ALA A 72 7.72 7.69 20.07
CA ALA A 72 7.00 6.43 20.24
C ALA A 72 7.84 5.22 19.83
N ALA A 73 8.56 5.31 18.71
CA ALA A 73 9.48 4.27 18.26
C ALA A 73 10.62 4.05 19.26
N TYR A 74 11.26 5.13 19.70
CA TYR A 74 12.35 5.09 20.68
C TYR A 74 11.90 4.50 22.02
N ASN A 75 10.79 5.00 22.58
CA ASN A 75 10.27 4.52 23.86
C ASN A 75 9.86 3.05 23.80
N THR A 76 9.41 2.55 22.65
CA THR A 76 9.13 1.12 22.44
C THR A 76 10.39 0.29 22.66
N ALA A 77 11.53 0.71 22.12
CA ALA A 77 12.83 0.06 22.36
C ALA A 77 13.24 0.09 23.84
N CYS A 78 12.88 1.16 24.57
CA CYS A 78 13.12 1.30 26.00
C CYS A 78 12.07 0.62 26.91
N GLY A 79 11.15 -0.19 26.36
CA GLY A 79 10.15 -0.95 27.11
C GLY A 79 8.84 -0.19 27.41
N LYS A 80 8.69 1.05 26.94
CA LYS A 80 7.44 1.82 26.99
C LYS A 80 6.75 1.74 25.64
N PHE A 81 6.04 0.65 25.41
CA PHE A 81 5.42 0.33 24.13
C PHE A 81 4.58 1.49 23.57
N MET A 82 5.01 2.03 22.43
CA MET A 82 4.40 3.10 21.64
C MET A 82 4.06 4.37 22.43
N PHE A 83 4.69 4.60 23.59
CA PHE A 83 4.45 5.82 24.36
C PHE A 83 5.14 7.02 23.71
N SER A 84 4.41 8.10 23.44
CA SER A 84 4.99 9.31 22.85
C SER A 84 5.21 10.40 23.88
N ASN A 85 6.40 10.99 23.86
CA ASN A 85 6.74 12.13 24.72
C ASN A 85 6.14 13.45 24.21
N ALA A 86 5.80 13.53 22.91
CA ALA A 86 5.25 14.76 22.31
C ALA A 86 3.82 15.05 22.80
N LYS A 87 3.00 14.00 22.90
CA LYS A 87 1.59 14.10 23.29
C LYS A 87 1.27 13.44 24.63
N MET A 88 2.24 12.77 25.25
CA MET A 88 2.08 12.07 26.54
C MET A 88 1.00 10.97 26.53
N ILE A 89 0.82 10.32 25.37
CA ILE A 89 -0.15 9.24 25.15
C ILE A 89 0.51 8.08 24.40
N ASN A 90 -0.18 6.94 24.34
CA ASN A 90 0.20 5.87 23.42
C ASN A 90 -0.11 6.28 21.97
N PHE A 91 0.89 6.29 21.10
CA PHE A 91 0.78 6.63 19.67
C PHE A 91 -0.31 5.80 18.98
N TRP A 92 -0.41 4.49 19.27
CA TRP A 92 -1.42 3.60 18.69
C TRP A 92 -2.85 3.88 19.16
N SER A 93 -3.05 4.71 20.19
CA SER A 93 -4.38 5.18 20.54
C SER A 93 -4.94 6.15 19.50
N GLU A 94 -4.08 6.82 18.73
CA GLU A 94 -4.44 7.68 17.61
C GLU A 94 -4.22 6.97 16.27
N HIS A 95 -2.99 6.49 16.01
CA HIS A 95 -2.57 5.90 14.73
C HIS A 95 -1.87 4.56 14.92
N ILE A 96 -2.40 3.51 14.31
CA ILE A 96 -1.82 2.17 14.35
C ILE A 96 -0.92 2.01 13.13
N SER A 97 0.39 2.07 13.35
CA SER A 97 1.40 1.79 12.32
C SER A 97 2.39 0.75 12.80
N ALA A 98 2.29 -0.45 12.25
CA ALA A 98 3.23 -1.53 12.54
C ALA A 98 4.58 -1.36 11.82
N THR A 99 4.65 -0.58 10.72
CA THR A 99 5.93 -0.25 10.07
C THR A 99 6.89 0.50 11.00
N LEU A 100 6.36 1.26 11.97
CA LEU A 100 7.16 1.95 12.98
C LEU A 100 7.92 0.99 13.92
N LEU A 101 7.48 -0.28 14.03
CA LEU A 101 8.20 -1.30 14.81
C LEU A 101 9.55 -1.63 14.19
N VAL A 102 9.74 -1.45 12.88
CA VAL A 102 11.05 -1.61 12.23
C VAL A 102 12.04 -0.57 12.76
N VAL A 103 11.58 0.66 12.94
CA VAL A 103 12.37 1.74 13.54
C VAL A 103 12.63 1.46 15.02
N SER A 104 11.61 1.01 15.74
CA SER A 104 11.74 0.61 17.16
C SER A 104 12.78 -0.51 17.34
N PHE A 105 12.78 -1.50 16.44
CA PHE A 105 13.76 -2.58 16.45
C PHE A 105 15.18 -2.06 16.19
N PHE A 106 15.35 -1.10 15.28
CA PHE A 106 16.65 -0.46 15.06
C PHE A 106 17.19 0.25 16.30
N TYR A 107 16.31 0.92 17.05
CA TYR A 107 16.67 1.59 18.31
C TYR A 107 17.17 0.65 19.41
N LEU A 108 16.96 -0.67 19.31
CA LEU A 108 17.59 -1.64 20.22
C LEU A 108 19.12 -1.73 20.06
N PHE A 109 19.65 -1.30 18.91
CA PHE A 109 21.07 -1.41 18.58
C PHE A 109 21.77 -0.06 18.48
N SER A 110 21.04 1.02 18.17
CA SER A 110 21.61 2.35 18.00
C SER A 110 20.57 3.44 18.20
N ASP A 111 20.92 4.48 18.98
CA ASP A 111 20.10 5.69 19.17
C ASP A 111 20.16 6.66 17.97
N SER A 112 20.59 6.17 16.80
CA SER A 112 20.83 7.01 15.63
C SER A 112 19.53 7.37 14.90
N TYR A 113 19.17 8.64 14.90
CA TYR A 113 17.97 9.16 14.23
C TYR A 113 17.99 9.05 12.70
N TRP A 114 19.14 8.79 12.06
CA TRP A 114 19.22 8.74 10.59
C TRP A 114 18.41 7.60 9.97
N PHE A 115 18.24 6.50 10.71
CA PHE A 115 17.64 5.30 10.17
C PHE A 115 16.19 5.52 9.74
N ILE A 116 15.41 6.33 10.47
CA ILE A 116 14.01 6.58 10.14
C ILE A 116 13.87 7.29 8.78
N PHE A 117 14.74 8.26 8.50
CA PHE A 117 14.78 8.99 7.23
C PHE A 117 15.30 8.12 6.08
N PHE A 118 16.31 7.29 6.36
CA PHE A 118 16.79 6.29 5.42
C PHE A 118 15.70 5.29 5.07
N TYR A 119 14.98 4.77 6.06
CA TYR A 119 13.95 3.76 5.90
C TYR A 119 12.81 4.28 5.00
N GLN A 120 12.35 5.51 5.24
CA GLN A 120 11.39 6.17 4.36
C GLN A 120 11.93 6.37 2.94
N SER A 121 13.12 6.96 2.80
CA SER A 121 13.70 7.25 1.47
C SER A 121 13.97 5.97 0.68
N ALA A 122 14.42 4.91 1.36
CA ALA A 122 14.65 3.60 0.79
C ALA A 122 13.33 2.95 0.35
N SER A 123 12.26 3.04 1.15
CA SER A 123 10.96 2.51 0.75
C SER A 123 10.40 3.21 -0.49
N ILE A 124 10.48 4.54 -0.54
CA ILE A 124 10.04 5.32 -1.71
C ILE A 124 10.92 4.97 -2.92
N GLY A 125 12.24 4.97 -2.77
CA GLY A 125 13.16 4.58 -3.84
C GLY A 125 12.88 3.17 -4.37
N LEU A 126 12.76 2.19 -3.48
CA LEU A 126 12.49 0.79 -3.82
C LEU A 126 11.14 0.59 -4.49
N ALA A 127 10.14 1.42 -4.23
CA ALA A 127 8.83 1.36 -4.89
C ALA A 127 8.93 1.54 -6.42
N ALA A 128 9.98 2.20 -6.91
CA ALA A 128 10.25 2.31 -8.34
C ALA A 128 10.52 0.96 -9.01
N ILE A 129 11.01 -0.05 -8.27
CA ILE A 129 11.32 -1.39 -8.80
C ILE A 129 10.04 -2.16 -9.19
N PRO A 130 9.07 -2.40 -8.29
CA PRO A 130 7.82 -3.05 -8.68
C PRO A 130 7.03 -2.19 -9.67
N LEU A 131 7.11 -0.85 -9.62
CA LEU A 131 6.51 0.01 -10.63
C LEU A 131 7.12 -0.21 -12.01
N PHE A 132 8.46 -0.31 -12.12
CA PHE A 132 9.15 -0.66 -13.35
C PHE A 132 8.70 -2.03 -13.88
N ILE A 133 8.58 -3.03 -13.00
CA ILE A 133 8.12 -4.37 -13.38
C ILE A 133 6.67 -4.31 -13.91
N LEU A 134 5.80 -3.55 -13.24
CA LEU A 134 4.42 -3.34 -13.61
C LEU A 134 4.31 -2.66 -14.98
N ALA A 135 5.03 -1.56 -15.18
CA ALA A 135 5.06 -0.83 -16.44
C ALA A 135 5.63 -1.70 -17.58
N ARG A 136 6.67 -2.50 -17.32
CA ARG A 136 7.24 -3.45 -18.28
C ARG A 136 6.22 -4.51 -18.69
N HIS A 137 5.41 -5.00 -17.76
CA HIS A 137 4.36 -5.98 -18.05
C HIS A 137 3.31 -5.42 -19.01
N TYR A 138 2.84 -4.19 -18.77
CA TYR A 138 1.76 -3.58 -19.56
C TYR A 138 2.22 -2.95 -20.87
N LEU A 139 3.33 -2.22 -20.86
CA LEU A 139 3.85 -1.50 -22.03
C LEU A 139 4.64 -2.40 -22.97
N ARG A 140 5.05 -3.59 -22.50
CA ARG A 140 5.89 -4.54 -23.26
C ARG A 140 7.23 -3.95 -23.73
N ASP A 141 7.67 -2.87 -23.11
CA ASP A 141 8.91 -2.16 -23.43
C ASP A 141 9.65 -1.78 -22.13
N GLU A 142 10.90 -2.22 -22.02
CA GLU A 142 11.72 -2.00 -20.82
C GLU A 142 12.26 -0.56 -20.71
N ARG A 143 12.43 0.15 -21.82
CA ARG A 143 12.82 1.57 -21.83
C ARG A 143 11.64 2.44 -21.43
N MET A 144 10.44 2.17 -21.94
CA MET A 144 9.23 2.88 -21.50
C MET A 144 8.95 2.62 -20.02
N ALA A 145 9.13 1.38 -19.56
CA ALA A 145 9.03 1.06 -18.14
C ALA A 145 10.02 1.86 -17.28
N LEU A 146 11.26 2.04 -17.76
CA LEU A 146 12.26 2.88 -17.09
C LEU A 146 11.79 4.34 -17.03
N LEU A 147 11.21 4.89 -18.11
CA LEU A 147 10.69 6.25 -18.12
C LEU A 147 9.58 6.46 -17.07
N PHE A 148 8.71 5.47 -16.86
CA PHE A 148 7.70 5.52 -15.79
C PHE A 148 8.34 5.53 -14.40
N ALA A 149 9.33 4.67 -14.17
CA ALA A 149 10.07 4.64 -12.90
C ALA A 149 10.84 5.95 -12.65
N MET A 150 11.45 6.51 -13.70
CA MET A 150 12.09 7.83 -13.64
C MET A 150 11.08 8.93 -13.33
N GLY A 151 9.91 8.92 -13.98
CA GLY A 151 8.84 9.88 -13.72
C GLY A 151 8.33 9.83 -12.28
N TYR A 152 8.20 8.63 -11.71
CA TYR A 152 7.91 8.43 -10.29
C TYR A 152 9.01 9.01 -9.40
N LEU A 153 10.28 8.65 -9.63
CA LEU A 153 11.41 9.13 -8.83
C LEU A 153 11.71 10.62 -9.03
N ALA A 154 11.23 11.25 -10.10
CA ALA A 154 11.36 12.68 -10.39
C ALA A 154 10.11 13.50 -10.00
N ASN A 155 9.09 12.86 -9.41
CA ASN A 155 7.84 13.52 -9.08
C ASN A 155 8.02 14.48 -7.89
N GLY A 156 7.84 15.78 -8.14
CA GLY A 156 8.02 16.82 -7.12
C GLY A 156 7.08 16.71 -5.92
N MET A 157 5.91 16.08 -6.04
CA MET A 157 5.03 15.84 -4.87
C MET A 157 5.58 14.73 -3.99
N ILE A 158 6.14 13.67 -4.59
CA ILE A 158 6.84 12.61 -3.85
C ILE A 158 8.08 13.17 -3.15
N HIS A 159 8.81 14.07 -3.82
CA HIS A 159 9.96 14.76 -3.21
C HIS A 159 9.56 15.59 -2.00
N LYS A 160 8.50 16.39 -2.14
CA LYS A 160 7.94 17.18 -1.04
C LYS A 160 7.52 16.30 0.12
N ALA A 161 6.80 15.20 -0.16
CA ALA A 161 6.37 14.26 0.87
C ALA A 161 7.56 13.64 1.61
N ASN A 162 8.60 13.22 0.88
CA ASN A 162 9.78 12.62 1.50
C ASN A 162 10.56 13.63 2.37
N LEU A 163 10.60 14.91 1.98
CA LEU A 163 11.29 15.96 2.75
C LEU A 163 10.44 16.57 3.87
N PHE A 164 9.12 16.40 3.87
CA PHE A 164 8.24 17.07 4.83
C PHE A 164 8.52 16.63 6.27
N ASP A 165 8.76 15.33 6.48
CA ASP A 165 9.36 14.64 7.63
C ASP A 165 9.16 13.12 7.42
N TYR A 166 9.55 12.26 8.37
CA TYR A 166 9.11 10.86 8.34
C TYR A 166 7.59 10.75 8.47
N HIS A 167 6.96 10.03 7.56
CA HIS A 167 5.54 9.68 7.57
C HIS A 167 5.37 8.22 7.16
N GLU A 168 4.58 7.47 7.93
CA GLU A 168 4.31 6.04 7.74
C GLU A 168 3.85 5.73 6.31
N TYR A 169 2.95 6.56 5.75
CA TYR A 169 2.39 6.40 4.39
C TYR A 169 3.44 6.32 3.28
N SER A 170 4.67 6.77 3.53
CA SER A 170 5.78 6.64 2.59
C SER A 170 6.06 5.18 2.18
N HIS A 171 5.67 4.21 3.01
CA HIS A 171 5.81 2.79 2.73
C HIS A 171 4.71 2.22 1.82
N THR A 172 3.57 2.91 1.69
CA THR A 172 2.38 2.42 0.95
C THR A 172 2.70 2.11 -0.50
N GLY A 173 3.44 2.99 -1.19
CA GLY A 173 3.77 2.81 -2.60
C GLY A 173 4.52 1.50 -2.89
N LEU A 174 5.49 1.15 -2.03
CA LEU A 174 6.27 -0.08 -2.18
C LEU A 174 5.38 -1.31 -2.07
N PHE A 175 4.60 -1.41 -0.98
CA PHE A 175 3.73 -2.57 -0.76
C PHE A 175 2.60 -2.66 -1.78
N PHE A 176 2.00 -1.53 -2.15
CA PHE A 176 0.97 -1.47 -3.17
C PHE A 176 1.47 -2.01 -4.51
N PHE A 177 2.53 -1.43 -5.07
CA PHE A 177 3.06 -1.88 -6.36
C PHE A 177 3.55 -3.33 -6.31
N ALA A 178 4.20 -3.74 -5.22
CA ALA A 178 4.69 -5.10 -5.06
C ALA A 178 3.54 -6.13 -4.97
N ALA A 179 2.42 -5.79 -4.32
CA ALA A 179 1.23 -6.62 -4.29
C ALA A 179 0.63 -6.80 -5.70
N LEU A 180 0.53 -5.72 -6.48
CA LEU A 180 0.04 -5.79 -7.87
C LEU A 180 0.95 -6.68 -8.74
N VAL A 181 2.27 -6.52 -8.62
CA VAL A 181 3.25 -7.37 -9.30
C VAL A 181 3.07 -8.84 -8.91
N ALA A 182 2.94 -9.13 -7.62
CA ALA A 182 2.74 -10.49 -7.14
C ALA A 182 1.43 -11.11 -7.67
N ALA A 183 0.35 -10.32 -7.75
CA ALA A 183 -0.92 -10.75 -8.33
C ALA A 183 -0.80 -11.11 -9.81
N ILE A 184 -0.15 -10.25 -10.62
CA ILE A 184 0.07 -10.49 -12.07
C ILE A 184 0.78 -11.81 -12.32
N TYR A 185 1.81 -12.10 -11.52
CA TYR A 185 2.62 -13.31 -11.68
C TYR A 185 2.06 -14.52 -10.92
N GLY A 186 0.85 -14.42 -10.34
CA GLY A 186 0.21 -15.51 -9.59
C GLY A 186 0.96 -15.95 -8.34
N ARG A 187 1.80 -15.07 -7.76
CA ARG A 187 2.61 -15.34 -6.56
C ARG A 187 1.82 -14.98 -5.30
N TRP A 188 0.78 -15.76 -5.02
CA TRP A 188 -0.21 -15.46 -3.98
C TRP A 188 0.36 -15.35 -2.56
N GLY A 189 1.45 -16.07 -2.25
CA GLY A 189 2.16 -15.89 -0.97
C GLY A 189 2.75 -14.49 -0.81
N TRP A 190 3.44 -13.99 -1.84
CA TRP A 190 3.98 -12.63 -1.85
C TRP A 190 2.88 -11.57 -1.92
N TYR A 191 1.82 -11.84 -2.66
CA TYR A 191 0.62 -10.99 -2.65
C TYR A 191 0.10 -10.81 -1.23
N ALA A 192 -0.09 -11.90 -0.48
CA ALA A 192 -0.56 -11.84 0.91
C ALA A 192 0.42 -11.08 1.82
N VAL A 193 1.74 -11.32 1.69
CA VAL A 193 2.76 -10.58 2.45
C VAL A 193 2.68 -9.08 2.21
N PHE A 194 2.58 -8.66 0.94
CA PHE A 194 2.49 -7.24 0.62
C PHE A 194 1.13 -6.64 0.98
N SER A 195 0.04 -7.41 0.92
CA SER A 195 -1.27 -7.02 1.43
C SER A 195 -1.25 -6.77 2.95
N VAL A 196 -0.60 -7.65 3.72
CA VAL A 196 -0.36 -7.42 5.16
C VAL A 196 0.55 -6.21 5.35
N GLY A 197 1.55 -6.02 4.49
CA GLY A 197 2.40 -4.84 4.48
C GLY A 197 1.62 -3.53 4.33
N ILE A 198 0.59 -3.49 3.48
CA ILE A 198 -0.30 -2.31 3.33
C ILE A 198 -1.02 -2.00 4.65
N LEU A 199 -1.59 -3.02 5.32
CA LEU A 199 -2.25 -2.84 6.62
C LEU A 199 -1.26 -2.46 7.72
N ALA A 200 -0.01 -2.91 7.61
CA ALA A 200 1.04 -2.56 8.56
C ALA A 200 1.49 -1.10 8.44
N VAL A 201 1.26 -0.43 7.30
CA VAL A 201 1.63 0.98 7.13
C VAL A 201 0.83 1.86 8.06
N LYS A 202 -0.50 1.76 7.98
CA LYS A 202 -1.42 2.58 8.77
C LYS A 202 -2.82 1.96 8.75
N GLU A 203 -3.61 2.23 9.80
CA GLU A 203 -4.97 1.74 9.97
C GLU A 203 -5.87 2.02 8.75
N ASP A 204 -5.69 3.14 8.05
CA ASP A 204 -6.56 3.53 6.94
C ASP A 204 -6.14 2.97 5.58
N GLY A 205 -5.12 2.10 5.54
CA GLY A 205 -4.68 1.36 4.36
C GLY A 205 -5.75 0.46 3.72
N PHE A 206 -6.94 0.38 4.33
CA PHE A 206 -8.09 -0.36 3.83
C PHE A 206 -8.49 0.02 2.40
N VAL A 207 -8.52 1.31 2.05
CA VAL A 207 -8.94 1.71 0.69
C VAL A 207 -7.93 1.20 -0.35
N THR A 208 -6.64 1.34 -0.05
CA THR A 208 -5.56 0.82 -0.89
C THR A 208 -5.65 -0.70 -1.03
N LEU A 209 -5.84 -1.42 0.08
CA LEU A 209 -5.95 -2.88 0.07
C LEU A 209 -7.22 -3.36 -0.64
N ALA A 210 -8.35 -2.67 -0.47
CA ALA A 210 -9.59 -2.95 -1.18
C ALA A 210 -9.40 -2.83 -2.69
N GLY A 211 -8.66 -1.81 -3.14
CA GLY A 211 -8.26 -1.63 -4.53
C GLY A 211 -7.35 -2.75 -5.04
N VAL A 212 -6.41 -3.24 -4.23
CA VAL A 212 -5.57 -4.41 -4.55
C VAL A 212 -6.41 -5.70 -4.67
N GLY A 213 -7.43 -5.88 -3.83
CA GLY A 213 -8.41 -6.96 -3.95
C GLY A 213 -9.25 -6.85 -5.23
N LEU A 214 -9.73 -5.65 -5.55
CA LEU A 214 -10.47 -5.37 -6.78
C LEU A 214 -9.62 -5.66 -8.02
N TYR A 215 -8.35 -5.24 -8.01
CA TYR A 215 -7.41 -5.54 -9.06
C TYR A 215 -7.24 -7.05 -9.26
N ALA A 216 -7.07 -7.81 -8.17
CA ALA A 216 -6.98 -9.28 -8.24
C ALA A 216 -8.26 -9.91 -8.84
N ALA A 217 -9.44 -9.41 -8.51
CA ALA A 217 -10.71 -9.89 -9.05
C ALA A 217 -10.89 -9.56 -10.54
N VAL A 218 -10.63 -8.32 -10.95
CA VAL A 218 -10.95 -7.80 -12.28
C VAL A 218 -9.85 -8.10 -13.28
N ALA A 219 -8.61 -7.71 -12.96
CA ALA A 219 -7.48 -7.82 -13.87
C ALA A 219 -6.90 -9.25 -13.88
N CYS A 220 -6.83 -9.90 -12.72
CA CYS A 220 -6.24 -11.25 -12.60
C CYS A 220 -7.28 -12.38 -12.58
N ARG A 221 -8.59 -12.07 -12.53
CA ARG A 221 -9.69 -13.06 -12.40
C ARG A 221 -9.53 -14.00 -11.21
N ALA A 222 -8.80 -13.56 -10.19
CA ALA A 222 -8.47 -14.34 -9.00
C ALA A 222 -9.48 -14.05 -7.88
N TYR A 223 -10.72 -14.47 -8.09
CA TYR A 223 -11.84 -14.19 -7.18
C TYR A 223 -11.60 -14.70 -5.76
N ARG A 224 -10.94 -15.85 -5.59
CA ARG A 224 -10.59 -16.40 -4.27
C ARG A 224 -9.60 -15.50 -3.53
N ALA A 225 -8.57 -15.00 -4.21
CA ALA A 225 -7.61 -14.08 -3.60
C ALA A 225 -8.28 -12.76 -3.21
N ALA A 226 -9.10 -12.19 -4.09
CA ALA A 226 -9.86 -10.98 -3.80
C ALA A 226 -10.80 -11.13 -2.60
N ALA A 227 -11.57 -12.23 -2.54
CA ALA A 227 -12.46 -12.52 -1.42
C ALA A 227 -11.68 -12.66 -0.11
N LEU A 228 -10.56 -13.37 -0.10
CA LEU A 228 -9.70 -13.49 1.09
C LEU A 228 -9.12 -12.13 1.51
N THR A 229 -8.72 -11.30 0.55
CA THR A 229 -8.24 -9.93 0.82
C THR A 229 -9.30 -9.08 1.52
N TRP A 230 -10.55 -9.09 1.02
CA TRP A 230 -11.63 -8.30 1.62
C TRP A 230 -12.11 -8.86 2.96
N LEU A 231 -12.13 -10.19 3.12
CA LEU A 231 -12.42 -10.81 4.41
C LEU A 231 -11.33 -10.48 5.43
N GLY A 232 -10.06 -10.54 5.04
CA GLY A 232 -8.93 -10.15 5.88
C GLY A 232 -8.99 -8.68 6.27
N LEU A 233 -9.29 -7.79 5.32
CA LEU A 233 -9.50 -6.37 5.56
C LEU A 233 -10.63 -6.15 6.58
N ALA A 234 -11.78 -6.78 6.40
CA ALA A 234 -12.90 -6.65 7.32
C ALA A 234 -12.55 -7.17 8.73
N ALA A 235 -11.84 -8.30 8.82
CA ALA A 235 -11.40 -8.86 10.09
C ALA A 235 -10.44 -7.92 10.83
N VAL A 236 -9.48 -7.31 10.12
CA VAL A 236 -8.53 -6.34 10.71
C VAL A 236 -9.26 -5.07 11.13
N ALA A 237 -10.17 -4.54 10.32
CA ALA A 237 -10.98 -3.38 10.69
C ALA A 237 -11.82 -3.65 11.97
N ILE A 238 -12.45 -4.82 12.07
CA ILE A 238 -13.20 -5.23 13.27
C ILE A 238 -12.26 -5.34 14.48
N LEU A 239 -11.08 -5.92 14.31
CA LEU A 239 -10.09 -6.04 15.37
C LEU A 239 -9.62 -4.67 15.86
N GLU A 240 -9.24 -3.78 14.95
CA GLU A 240 -8.71 -2.46 15.27
C GLU A 240 -9.77 -1.58 15.94
N PHE A 241 -10.93 -1.38 15.30
CA PHE A 241 -11.97 -0.49 15.84
C PHE A 241 -12.80 -1.12 16.95
N GLY A 242 -12.97 -2.44 16.96
CA GLY A 242 -13.79 -3.14 17.93
C GLY A 242 -13.03 -3.58 19.19
N VAL A 243 -11.71 -3.77 19.12
CA VAL A 243 -10.91 -4.30 20.24
C VAL A 243 -9.73 -3.40 20.57
N VAL A 244 -8.84 -3.13 19.60
CA VAL A 244 -7.56 -2.45 19.86
C VAL A 244 -7.77 -1.01 20.31
N TYR A 245 -8.52 -0.21 19.56
CA TYR A 245 -8.79 1.18 19.93
C TYR A 245 -9.56 1.32 21.25
N PRO A 246 -10.65 0.58 21.51
CA PRO A 246 -11.32 0.61 22.80
C PRO A 246 -10.39 0.27 23.98
N TRP A 247 -9.51 -0.73 23.80
CA TRP A 247 -8.54 -1.13 24.82
C TRP A 247 -7.47 -0.04 25.07
N LEU A 248 -6.91 0.53 24.00
CA LEU A 248 -5.87 1.57 24.09
C LEU A 248 -6.41 2.90 24.65
N ARG A 249 -7.66 3.26 24.32
CA ARG A 249 -8.29 4.51 24.75
C ARG A 249 -8.97 4.41 26.11
N GLN A 250 -9.11 3.21 26.68
CA GLN A 250 -9.75 2.98 27.98
C GLN A 250 -11.15 3.62 28.11
N GLY A 251 -11.89 3.67 27.00
CA GLY A 251 -13.23 4.28 26.95
C GLY A 251 -13.26 5.79 26.66
N GLU A 252 -12.12 6.46 26.47
CA GLU A 252 -12.12 7.83 25.98
C GLU A 252 -12.60 7.90 24.51
N VAL A 253 -13.46 8.88 24.23
CA VAL A 253 -14.03 9.10 22.90
C VAL A 253 -12.93 9.61 21.96
N TYR A 254 -12.91 9.09 20.73
CA TYR A 254 -11.95 9.54 19.73
C TYR A 254 -12.08 11.04 19.49
N LYS A 255 -10.95 11.76 19.54
CA LYS A 255 -10.91 13.22 19.38
C LYS A 255 -11.66 13.74 18.15
N TYR A 256 -11.70 12.94 17.08
CA TYR A 256 -12.36 13.35 15.83
C TYR A 256 -13.80 12.85 15.67
N ASP A 257 -14.35 12.11 16.62
CA ASP A 257 -15.72 11.61 16.52
C ASP A 257 -16.74 12.76 16.44
N SER A 258 -16.45 13.87 17.11
CA SER A 258 -17.24 15.10 17.09
C SER A 258 -17.31 15.76 15.71
N TYR A 259 -16.26 15.68 14.89
CA TYR A 259 -16.27 16.21 13.51
C TYR A 259 -17.23 15.45 12.60
N TYR A 260 -17.54 14.20 12.93
CA TYR A 260 -18.41 13.33 12.14
C TYR A 260 -19.76 13.08 12.81
N ALA A 261 -20.07 13.78 13.91
CA ALA A 261 -21.33 13.64 14.63
C ALA A 261 -22.55 14.01 13.76
N TRP A 262 -22.37 14.86 12.74
CA TRP A 262 -23.41 15.23 11.78
C TRP A 262 -23.87 14.06 10.90
N ILE A 263 -23.02 13.04 10.71
CA ILE A 263 -23.34 11.85 9.90
C ILE A 263 -24.15 10.82 10.71
N GLY A 264 -24.07 10.86 12.03
CA GLY A 264 -24.79 9.96 12.93
C GLY A 264 -24.06 9.73 14.25
N ALA A 265 -24.83 9.38 15.28
CA ALA A 265 -24.31 9.15 16.63
C ALA A 265 -23.65 7.78 16.79
N THR A 266 -24.10 6.78 16.04
CA THR A 266 -23.56 5.42 16.09
C THR A 266 -22.91 5.00 14.77
N THR A 267 -22.07 3.98 14.79
CA THR A 267 -21.49 3.38 13.57
C THR A 267 -22.60 2.91 12.60
N GLY A 268 -23.70 2.38 13.12
CA GLY A 268 -24.86 1.97 12.31
C GLY A 268 -25.54 3.15 11.63
N ASP A 269 -25.71 4.27 12.34
CA ASP A 269 -26.27 5.49 11.78
C ASP A 269 -25.38 6.03 10.67
N LYS A 270 -24.06 6.05 10.89
CA LYS A 270 -23.10 6.53 9.89
C LYS A 270 -23.13 5.70 8.61
N ILE A 271 -23.19 4.37 8.73
CA ILE A 271 -23.32 3.47 7.57
C ILE A 271 -24.64 3.71 6.84
N SER A 272 -25.76 3.81 7.57
CA SER A 272 -27.07 4.01 6.96
C SER A 272 -27.19 5.39 6.29
N TYR A 273 -26.56 6.43 6.83
CA TYR A 273 -26.49 7.75 6.23
C TYR A 273 -25.72 7.74 4.91
N VAL A 274 -24.52 7.16 4.89
CA VAL A 274 -23.68 7.09 3.68
C VAL A 274 -24.38 6.30 2.56
N LEU A 275 -25.03 5.18 2.91
CA LEU A 275 -25.75 4.35 1.93
C LEU A 275 -27.08 4.96 1.50
N GLY A 276 -27.79 5.63 2.42
CA GLY A 276 -29.09 6.24 2.14
C GLY A 276 -29.00 7.60 1.46
N ARG A 277 -27.89 8.32 1.64
CA ARG A 277 -27.70 9.70 1.16
C ARG A 277 -26.31 9.95 0.56
N PRO A 278 -25.89 9.18 -0.46
CA PRO A 278 -24.53 9.26 -0.99
C PRO A 278 -24.21 10.63 -1.61
N VAL A 279 -25.18 11.32 -2.21
CA VAL A 279 -24.97 12.64 -2.84
C VAL A 279 -24.78 13.73 -1.79
N GLU A 280 -25.61 13.75 -0.74
CA GLU A 280 -25.50 14.72 0.36
C GLU A 280 -24.16 14.57 1.08
N PHE A 281 -23.78 13.33 1.40
CA PHE A 281 -22.49 13.03 2.01
C PHE A 281 -21.31 13.56 1.18
N ILE A 282 -21.32 13.37 -0.14
CA ILE A 282 -20.26 13.88 -1.02
C ILE A 282 -20.26 15.41 -1.06
N SER A 283 -21.43 16.05 -1.19
CA SER A 283 -21.50 17.51 -1.25
C SER A 283 -20.97 18.19 0.01
N GLU A 284 -21.25 17.60 1.16
CA GLU A 284 -20.91 18.15 2.47
C GLU A 284 -19.48 17.79 2.89
N ALA A 285 -18.93 16.68 2.39
CA ALA A 285 -17.51 16.36 2.54
C ALA A 285 -16.59 17.24 1.67
N LEU A 286 -17.13 17.89 0.63
CA LEU A 286 -16.37 18.73 -0.30
C LEU A 286 -16.50 20.24 -0.01
N SER A 287 -17.40 20.64 0.89
CA SER A 287 -17.59 22.02 1.35
C SER A 287 -16.67 22.38 2.50
#